data_AF-A0AA41MNW6-F1
#
_entry.id   AF-A0AA41MNW6-F1
#
_cell.length_a   1.000
_cell.length_b   1.000
_cell.length_c   1.000
_cell.angle_alpha   90.00
_cell.angle_beta   90.00
_cell.angle_gamma   90.00
#
_symmetry.space_group_name_H-M   'P 1'
#
loop_
_entity.id
_entity.type
_entity.pdbx_description
1 polymer ?
#
loop_
_entity_poly.entity_id
_entity_poly.type
_entity_poly.pdbx_seq_one_letter_code
_entity_poly.pdbx_strand_id
1 'polypeptide(L)'
;MELHYNTDGSTPFSASTDKTVAVRDRETGERVKRLKGHTSFVSPCYPARRDPQLVCTGSDDGTVKLWDSQKKAAIQTFQNTYQVLAVTFNDTSDQIISDRIDNDIKIWDLRQNKPTYTMRGHADSVTGLSLSSEGSYLLSNAIRGCLAICSQRELACCCGPAGCSLCCGCCPKVRQSRTTRFMYALYFILVVFLCCMMMSPTVAKQMKEHIPFFEDICKGIKAGDTCETLVGYSAVYRVCFGMACFFFLFCLLTLKINTSKGCRAHIHNGFWFFKLLLLGAMCSGAFFIPDQETFLKAWRYVGAFGGFIFIVIQLLLIVEFAHKWNKNWTAGTATNKLWYASLSLVTLIMYSVAVGGLIVMAVFYTQKVGCMENKILLGLNGGLCLLISMVAISPCVQNRQPHSGLLQSGLISCYVMYLTFSALSSKPVEVVLDEHGKNVTICVPDFGQDLYRDENLVITLGTILLIGCILYSCLTSTTRSSSDALQGRYAAPELEVARCCFCFGPDGEDTEEPQNVKEGPRVIYDEKRGTVYSYSYFHFVFFLASLYVMMTVTNWFHYESASIETFFSGSWSIFWIKMASCWVCVLLYLWTLVAPLCCPSRQFSV
;
A
#
# COMPACT_ATOMS: atom_id res chain seq x y z
N MET A 1 27.21 37.57 20.48
CA MET A 1 28.68 37.51 20.71
C MET A 1 28.98 36.09 21.12
N GLU A 2 29.52 35.30 20.20
CA GLU A 2 29.90 33.91 20.47
C GLU A 2 31.41 33.82 20.73
N LEU A 3 31.80 32.86 21.59
CA LEU A 3 33.18 32.55 21.89
C LEU A 3 33.37 31.03 21.81
N HIS A 4 34.30 30.60 20.97
CA HIS A 4 34.62 29.20 20.78
C HIS A 4 36.11 28.96 20.96
N TYR A 5 36.47 27.88 21.65
CA TYR A 5 37.82 27.38 21.64
C TYR A 5 38.08 26.63 20.34
N ASN A 6 39.30 26.78 19.84
CA ASN A 6 39.82 25.89 18.82
C ASN A 6 39.82 24.42 19.29
N THR A 7 39.89 23.47 18.36
CA THR A 7 39.89 22.03 18.67
C THR A 7 41.03 21.60 19.59
N ASP A 8 42.20 22.22 19.43
CA ASP A 8 43.37 21.95 20.28
C ASP A 8 43.31 22.69 21.63
N GLY A 9 42.27 23.52 21.85
CA GLY A 9 42.09 24.29 23.08
C GLY A 9 43.15 25.37 23.32
N SER A 10 43.97 25.68 22.31
CA SER A 10 45.10 26.62 22.40
C SER A 10 44.68 28.08 22.24
N THR A 11 43.75 28.36 21.31
CA THR A 11 43.33 29.73 20.96
C THR A 11 41.81 29.90 20.99
N PRO A 12 41.26 30.81 21.80
CA PRO A 12 39.86 31.20 21.71
C PRO A 12 39.60 32.22 20.60
N PHE A 13 38.49 32.01 19.87
CA PHE A 13 37.93 32.92 18.87
C PHE A 13 36.70 33.60 19.43
N SER A 14 36.45 34.85 19.01
CA SER A 14 35.17 35.50 19.26
C SER A 14 34.69 36.33 18.09
N ALA A 15 33.39 36.23 17.83
CA ALA A 15 32.65 37.12 16.96
C ALA A 15 32.14 38.33 17.76
N SER A 16 32.31 39.54 17.22
CA SER A 16 32.01 40.80 17.91
C SER A 16 31.17 41.74 17.05
N THR A 17 30.38 42.59 17.72
CA THR A 17 29.57 43.65 17.09
C THR A 17 30.42 44.78 16.51
N ASP A 18 31.72 44.82 16.79
CA ASP A 18 32.68 45.73 16.14
C ASP A 18 33.05 45.30 14.70
N LYS A 19 32.28 44.37 14.11
CA LYS A 19 32.42 43.83 12.74
C LYS A 19 33.70 43.02 12.53
N THR A 20 34.38 42.66 13.62
CA THR A 20 35.63 41.93 13.58
C THR A 20 35.56 40.62 14.34
N VAL A 21 36.41 39.68 13.90
CA VAL A 21 36.62 38.41 14.59
C VAL A 21 37.95 38.53 15.31
N ALA A 22 37.94 38.32 16.62
CA ALA A 22 39.12 38.44 17.47
C ALA A 22 39.67 37.04 17.79
N VAL A 23 40.97 36.86 17.60
CA VAL A 23 41.73 35.73 18.13
C VAL A 23 42.38 36.21 19.42
N ARG A 24 42.11 35.52 20.53
CA ARG A 24 42.67 35.84 21.84
C ARG A 24 43.67 34.79 22.28
N ASP A 25 44.58 35.20 23.13
CA ASP A 25 45.46 34.31 23.86
C ASP A 25 44.68 33.70 25.03
N ARG A 26 44.88 32.41 25.29
CA ARG A 26 44.21 31.66 26.36
C ARG A 26 44.73 32.08 27.74
N GLU A 27 46.02 32.32 27.87
CA GLU A 27 46.65 32.56 29.18
C GLU A 27 46.42 33.98 29.66
N THR A 28 46.60 34.96 28.77
CA THR A 28 46.47 36.39 29.10
C THR A 28 45.08 36.95 28.83
N GLY A 29 44.27 36.29 28.00
CA GLY A 29 43.00 36.83 27.51
C GLY A 29 43.16 38.03 26.56
N GLU A 30 44.39 38.43 26.24
CA GLU A 30 44.67 39.56 25.36
C GLU A 30 44.34 39.21 23.91
N ARG A 31 43.96 40.23 23.14
CA ARG A 31 43.66 40.04 21.71
C ARG A 31 44.94 40.00 20.90
N VAL A 32 45.36 38.80 20.51
CA VAL A 32 46.50 38.53 19.62
C VAL A 32 46.25 39.05 18.21
N LYS A 33 45.05 38.84 17.66
CA LYS A 33 44.76 39.20 16.26
C LYS A 33 43.35 39.72 16.06
N ARG A 34 43.23 40.65 15.11
CA ARG A 34 41.95 41.23 14.66
C ARG A 34 41.77 40.91 13.17
N LEU A 35 40.78 40.09 12.86
CA LEU A 35 40.39 39.74 11.50
C LEU A 35 39.30 40.72 11.03
N LYS A 36 39.64 41.55 10.03
CA LYS A 36 38.74 42.57 9.46
C LYS A 36 38.26 42.11 8.09
N GLY A 37 36.96 42.19 7.84
CA GLY A 37 36.41 41.88 6.51
C GLY A 37 34.89 41.80 6.39
N HIS A 38 34.16 41.70 7.50
CA HIS A 38 32.70 41.85 7.51
C HIS A 38 32.29 43.33 7.51
N THR A 39 31.16 43.65 6.88
CA THR A 39 30.65 45.02 6.77
C THR A 39 29.54 45.32 7.79
N SER A 40 29.03 44.29 8.47
CA SER A 40 28.03 44.37 9.55
C SER A 40 28.41 43.52 10.77
N PHE A 41 27.48 43.35 11.71
CA PHE A 41 27.67 42.58 12.94
C PHE A 41 27.98 41.11 12.66
N VAL A 42 29.00 40.59 13.32
CA VAL A 42 29.35 39.17 13.28
C VAL A 42 28.67 38.51 14.48
N SER A 43 27.71 37.64 14.19
CA SER A 43 26.87 37.01 15.22
C SER A 43 27.38 35.61 15.54
N PRO A 44 27.43 34.66 14.59
CA PRO A 44 27.96 33.32 14.84
C PRO A 44 29.42 33.11 14.40
N CYS A 45 30.17 32.31 15.15
CA CYS A 45 31.49 31.81 14.75
C CYS A 45 31.73 30.37 15.19
N TYR A 46 32.29 29.52 14.31
CA TYR A 46 32.55 28.13 14.64
C TYR A 46 33.89 27.63 14.06
N PRO A 47 34.75 26.94 14.85
CA PRO A 47 36.03 26.40 14.39
C PRO A 47 35.86 25.04 13.70
N ALA A 48 36.77 24.69 12.79
CA ALA A 48 36.76 23.41 12.10
C ALA A 48 37.23 22.27 13.02
N ARG A 49 36.66 21.07 12.86
CA ARG A 49 36.97 19.91 13.70
C ARG A 49 38.34 19.28 13.38
N ARG A 50 38.73 19.22 12.10
CA ARG A 50 39.94 18.51 11.64
C ARG A 50 41.06 19.45 11.19
N ASP A 51 40.87 20.77 11.29
CA ASP A 51 41.90 21.77 11.03
C ASP A 51 41.79 22.92 12.05
N PRO A 52 42.66 22.96 13.07
CA PRO A 52 42.58 23.96 14.14
C PRO A 52 42.80 25.39 13.61
N GLN A 53 43.33 25.58 12.40
CA GLN A 53 43.58 26.93 11.91
C GLN A 53 42.34 27.56 11.25
N LEU A 54 41.32 26.76 10.91
CA LEU A 54 40.15 27.21 10.15
C LEU A 54 38.97 27.59 11.03
N VAL A 55 38.38 28.75 10.73
CA VAL A 55 37.19 29.28 11.41
C VAL A 55 36.19 29.81 10.39
N CYS A 56 34.92 29.44 10.55
CA CYS A 56 33.82 30.00 9.77
C CYS A 56 33.04 31.02 10.60
N THR A 57 32.62 32.11 9.96
CA THR A 57 31.84 33.17 10.61
C THR A 57 30.69 33.63 9.75
N GLY A 58 29.55 33.89 10.37
CA GLY A 58 28.36 34.48 9.74
C GLY A 58 28.16 35.91 10.19
N SER A 59 27.57 36.74 9.33
CA SER A 59 27.34 38.15 9.59
C SER A 59 25.99 38.60 9.06
N ASP A 60 25.48 39.68 9.65
CA ASP A 60 24.26 40.36 9.22
C ASP A 60 24.44 41.07 7.85
N ASP A 61 25.68 41.14 7.34
CA ASP A 61 25.95 41.57 5.96
C ASP A 61 25.55 40.54 4.90
N GLY A 62 25.02 39.39 5.33
CA GLY A 62 24.64 38.30 4.47
C GLY A 62 25.83 37.53 3.94
N THR A 63 27.02 37.61 4.53
CA THR A 63 28.18 36.83 4.10
C THR A 63 28.59 35.80 5.12
N VAL A 64 29.00 34.63 4.64
CA VAL A 64 29.73 33.64 5.43
C VAL A 64 31.19 33.71 5.00
N LYS A 65 32.11 33.88 5.95
CA LYS A 65 33.54 33.97 5.65
C LYS A 65 34.30 32.83 6.31
N LEU A 66 35.27 32.31 5.57
CA LEU A 66 36.26 31.36 6.07
C LEU A 66 37.55 32.10 6.38
N TRP A 67 38.08 31.88 7.58
CA TRP A 67 39.30 32.47 8.09
C TRP A 67 40.34 31.41 8.39
N ASP A 68 41.60 31.79 8.21
CA ASP A 68 42.78 31.06 8.66
C ASP A 68 43.43 31.90 9.76
N SER A 69 43.68 31.34 10.95
CA SER A 69 44.33 32.07 12.04
C SER A 69 45.72 32.59 11.69
N GLN A 70 46.42 31.98 10.72
CA GLN A 70 47.72 32.45 10.26
C GLN A 70 47.60 33.68 9.34
N LYS A 71 46.51 33.81 8.59
CA LYS A 71 46.29 34.90 7.63
C LYS A 71 45.49 36.05 8.24
N LYS A 72 45.72 37.28 7.76
CA LYS A 72 44.99 38.49 8.24
C LYS A 72 43.72 38.77 7.43
N ALA A 73 43.60 38.18 6.23
CA ALA A 73 42.46 38.31 5.33
C ALA A 73 41.63 37.02 5.31
N ALA A 74 40.35 37.14 4.93
CA ALA A 74 39.48 35.97 4.73
C ALA A 74 39.97 35.15 3.53
N ILE A 75 39.95 33.81 3.67
CA ILE A 75 40.35 32.88 2.60
C ILE A 75 39.28 32.87 1.51
N GLN A 76 38.02 32.73 1.93
CA GLN A 76 36.86 32.64 1.05
C GLN A 76 35.70 33.44 1.65
N THR A 77 34.88 34.00 0.76
CA THR A 77 33.64 34.71 1.13
C THR A 77 32.50 34.10 0.33
N PHE A 78 31.54 33.53 1.04
CA PHE A 78 30.31 32.99 0.49
C PHE A 78 29.21 34.04 0.61
N GLN A 79 28.61 34.38 -0.53
CA GLN A 79 27.56 35.39 -0.61
C GLN A 79 26.20 34.78 -0.32
N ASN A 80 25.58 35.24 0.75
CA ASN A 80 24.21 34.93 1.15
C ASN A 80 23.33 36.17 0.91
N THR A 81 22.06 35.96 0.59
CA THR A 81 21.11 37.04 0.26
C THR A 81 20.55 37.71 1.52
N TYR A 82 20.59 37.01 2.64
CA TYR A 82 20.02 37.46 3.90
C TYR A 82 20.96 37.14 5.07
N GLN A 83 20.65 37.70 6.25
CA GLN A 83 21.42 37.58 7.49
C GLN A 83 21.62 36.11 7.91
N VAL A 84 22.81 35.84 8.45
CA VAL A 84 23.24 34.51 8.92
C VAL A 84 23.25 34.50 10.45
N LEU A 85 22.51 33.59 11.06
CA LEU A 85 22.26 33.56 12.50
C LEU A 85 23.10 32.48 13.22
N ALA A 86 23.45 31.40 12.54
CA ALA A 86 24.28 30.29 12.97
C ALA A 86 25.11 29.71 11.81
N VAL A 87 26.30 29.20 12.15
CA VAL A 87 27.22 28.56 11.20
C VAL A 87 27.90 27.37 11.87
N THR A 88 28.14 26.29 11.13
CA THR A 88 28.90 25.13 11.59
C THR A 88 29.66 24.48 10.44
N PHE A 89 30.72 23.73 10.75
CA PHE A 89 31.37 22.83 9.80
C PHE A 89 30.68 21.46 9.76
N ASN A 90 30.88 20.72 8.67
CA ASN A 90 30.66 19.29 8.63
C ASN A 90 31.81 18.52 9.30
N ASP A 91 31.65 17.21 9.54
CA ASP A 91 32.64 16.41 10.28
C ASP A 91 34.00 16.32 9.58
N THR A 92 34.00 16.32 8.25
CA THR A 92 35.21 16.30 7.40
C THR A 92 35.83 17.69 7.20
N SER A 93 35.21 18.76 7.72
CA SER A 93 35.62 20.17 7.56
C SER A 93 35.81 20.65 6.11
N ASP A 94 35.22 19.96 5.13
CA ASP A 94 35.25 20.36 3.72
C ASP A 94 33.99 21.09 3.26
N GLN A 95 32.97 21.18 4.13
CA GLN A 95 31.75 21.93 3.88
C GLN A 95 31.38 22.81 5.08
N ILE A 96 30.84 23.99 4.78
CA ILE A 96 30.26 24.91 5.76
C ILE A 96 28.73 24.84 5.65
N ILE A 97 28.06 24.73 6.78
CA ILE A 97 26.62 24.79 6.91
C ILE A 97 26.27 26.13 7.55
N SER A 98 25.47 26.93 6.86
CA SER A 98 25.01 28.24 7.34
C SER A 98 23.50 28.27 7.34
N ASP A 99 22.89 28.80 8.39
CA ASP A 99 21.47 29.08 8.38
C ASP A 99 21.18 30.49 7.81
N ARG A 100 19.90 30.86 7.84
CA ARG A 100 19.43 32.11 7.31
C ARG A 100 18.11 32.52 7.93
N ILE A 101 17.85 33.83 7.96
CA ILE A 101 16.57 34.38 8.43
C ILE A 101 15.37 34.00 7.54
N ASP A 102 15.58 33.61 6.28
CA ASP A 102 14.52 33.18 5.35
C ASP A 102 14.12 31.70 5.53
N ASN A 103 14.54 31.10 6.65
CA ASN A 103 14.24 29.74 7.11
C ASN A 103 14.98 28.61 6.36
N ASP A 104 15.87 28.96 5.43
CA ASP A 104 16.67 27.99 4.68
C ASP A 104 18.05 27.78 5.34
N ILE A 105 18.56 26.55 5.28
CA ILE A 105 19.93 26.20 5.65
C ILE A 105 20.71 25.86 4.39
N LYS A 106 21.85 26.49 4.17
CA LYS A 106 22.71 26.25 3.00
C LYS A 106 23.98 25.50 3.37
N ILE A 107 24.38 24.60 2.49
CA ILE A 107 25.65 23.87 2.57
C ILE A 107 26.55 24.39 1.45
N TRP A 108 27.74 24.82 1.82
CA TRP A 108 28.76 25.38 0.96
C TRP A 108 29.93 24.41 0.87
N ASP A 109 30.31 24.01 -0.34
CA ASP A 109 31.53 23.25 -0.57
C ASP A 109 32.72 24.22 -0.67
N LEU A 110 33.72 24.03 0.20
CA LEU A 110 34.94 24.84 0.26
C LEU A 110 35.78 24.75 -1.03
N ARG A 111 35.65 23.66 -1.79
CA ARG A 111 36.41 23.46 -3.03
C ARG A 111 35.81 24.21 -4.21
N GLN A 112 34.48 24.28 -4.27
CA GLN A 112 33.74 24.79 -5.43
C GLN A 112 33.33 26.25 -5.28
N ASN A 113 33.42 26.81 -4.08
CA ASN A 113 33.01 28.18 -3.73
C ASN A 113 31.59 28.52 -4.20
N LYS A 114 30.70 27.52 -4.13
CA LYS A 114 29.29 27.59 -4.56
C LYS A 114 28.41 26.88 -3.53
N PRO A 115 27.12 27.26 -3.42
CA PRO A 115 26.19 26.54 -2.57
C PRO A 115 25.86 25.20 -3.23
N THR A 116 26.13 24.10 -2.55
CA THR A 116 25.89 22.74 -3.05
C THR A 116 24.44 22.32 -2.81
N TYR A 117 23.92 22.61 -1.62
CA TYR A 117 22.57 22.24 -1.23
C TYR A 117 21.90 23.35 -0.42
N THR A 118 20.58 23.51 -0.60
CA THR A 118 19.73 24.37 0.23
C THR A 118 18.65 23.49 0.86
N MET A 119 18.73 23.30 2.18
CA MET A 119 17.77 22.58 2.99
C MET A 119 16.65 23.54 3.40
N ARG A 120 15.42 23.22 2.99
CA ARG A 120 14.22 23.99 3.30
C ARG A 120 13.29 23.17 4.18
N GLY A 121 12.61 23.81 5.13
CA GLY A 121 11.63 23.11 5.96
C GLY A 121 11.25 23.82 7.25
N HIS A 122 12.08 24.76 7.72
CA HIS A 122 11.71 25.57 8.87
C HIS A 122 10.60 26.56 8.49
N ALA A 123 9.61 26.67 9.37
CA ALA A 123 8.49 27.60 9.21
C ALA A 123 8.83 29.01 9.72
N ASP A 124 9.95 29.15 10.42
CA ASP A 124 10.42 30.38 11.07
C ASP A 124 11.95 30.39 11.06
N SER A 125 12.55 31.52 11.42
CA SER A 125 14.00 31.71 11.32
C SER A 125 14.74 30.72 12.20
N VAL A 126 15.77 30.11 11.61
CA VAL A 126 16.68 29.19 12.30
C VAL A 126 17.59 30.02 13.21
N THR A 127 17.80 29.55 14.43
CA THR A 127 18.54 30.31 15.45
C THR A 127 19.82 29.62 15.90
N GLY A 128 20.14 28.46 15.32
CA GLY A 128 21.14 27.56 15.87
C GLY A 128 21.25 26.28 15.08
N LEU A 129 22.49 25.85 14.89
CA LEU A 129 22.89 24.65 14.17
C LEU A 129 23.89 23.86 15.01
N SER A 130 23.73 22.53 15.09
CA SER A 130 24.70 21.65 15.74
C SER A 130 24.80 20.32 15.00
N LEU A 131 26.02 19.86 14.72
CA LEU A 131 26.26 18.57 14.09
C LEU A 131 26.45 17.46 15.15
N SER A 132 25.95 16.25 14.89
CA SER A 132 26.25 15.07 15.71
C SER A 132 27.73 14.73 15.67
N SER A 133 28.24 14.06 16.71
CA SER A 133 29.65 13.64 16.81
C SER A 133 30.14 12.75 15.67
N GLU A 134 29.24 12.00 15.03
CA GLU A 134 29.55 11.12 13.89
C GLU A 134 29.32 11.80 12.52
N GLY A 135 28.89 13.06 12.49
CA GLY A 135 28.58 13.79 11.25
C GLY A 135 27.29 13.36 10.54
N SER A 136 26.58 12.36 11.05
CA SER A 136 25.39 11.78 10.40
C SER A 136 24.12 12.61 10.53
N TYR A 137 24.03 13.46 11.55
CA TYR A 137 22.85 14.27 11.86
C TYR A 137 23.18 15.74 12.04
N LEU A 138 22.34 16.60 11.49
CA LEU A 138 22.32 18.04 11.77
C LEU A 138 21.06 18.37 12.59
N LEU A 139 21.27 19.02 13.73
CA LEU A 139 20.24 19.59 14.58
C LEU A 139 20.11 21.09 14.27
N SER A 140 18.89 21.53 14.04
CA SER A 140 18.56 22.94 13.88
C SER A 140 17.39 23.32 14.79
N ASN A 141 17.45 24.51 15.38
CA ASN A 141 16.38 25.08 16.19
C ASN A 141 15.77 26.31 15.50
N ALA A 142 14.50 26.59 15.76
CA ALA A 142 13.80 27.76 15.23
C ALA A 142 13.00 28.43 16.36
N ILE A 143 12.74 29.73 16.21
CA ILE A 143 12.09 30.60 17.22
C ILE A 143 10.77 29.99 17.75
N ARG A 144 10.02 29.28 16.91
CA ARG A 144 8.82 28.52 17.28
C ARG A 144 9.06 27.00 17.29
N GLY A 145 9.77 26.52 18.32
CA GLY A 145 9.59 25.18 18.91
C GLY A 145 9.73 23.92 18.04
N CYS A 146 10.32 23.99 16.84
CA CYS A 146 10.59 22.80 16.03
C CYS A 146 12.08 22.49 16.01
N LEU A 147 12.47 21.40 16.70
CA LEU A 147 13.78 20.75 16.53
C LEU A 147 13.69 19.85 15.28
N ALA A 148 14.51 20.11 14.26
CA ALA A 148 14.60 19.23 13.09
C ALA A 148 15.85 18.35 13.19
N ILE A 149 15.68 17.04 12.97
CA ILE A 149 16.76 16.06 12.86
C ILE A 149 16.83 15.61 11.40
N CYS A 150 17.89 16.00 10.69
CA CYS A 150 18.15 15.50 9.34
C CYS A 150 19.21 14.41 9.37
N SER A 151 18.93 13.23 8.81
CA SER A 151 19.86 12.10 8.67
C SER A 151 20.39 12.00 7.25
N GLN A 152 21.68 11.68 7.09
CA GLN A 152 22.32 11.52 5.77
C GLN A 152 22.32 10.07 5.22
N ARG A 153 21.74 9.07 5.91
CA ARG A 153 21.61 7.70 5.36
C ARG A 153 20.31 6.97 5.73
N GLU A 154 19.72 6.39 4.68
CA GLU A 154 18.74 5.32 4.53
C GLU A 154 18.17 4.67 5.82
N LEU A 155 17.03 5.17 6.32
CA LEU A 155 16.00 4.33 6.98
C LEU A 155 14.60 4.98 7.03
N ALA A 156 14.38 6.11 6.35
CA ALA A 156 13.18 6.93 6.54
C ALA A 156 11.89 6.37 5.90
N CYS A 157 11.94 5.29 5.11
CA CYS A 157 10.76 4.72 4.46
C CYS A 157 9.72 4.12 5.43
N CYS A 158 10.06 3.86 6.70
CA CYS A 158 9.13 3.25 7.67
C CYS A 158 8.27 4.25 8.48
N CYS A 159 8.47 5.56 8.33
CA CYS A 159 7.80 6.57 9.15
C CYS A 159 6.73 7.41 8.42
N GLY A 160 6.34 7.02 7.19
CA GLY A 160 5.22 7.62 6.44
C GLY A 160 5.63 8.54 5.28
N PRO A 161 4.66 9.24 4.65
CA PRO A 161 4.89 10.03 3.43
C PRO A 161 6.03 11.06 3.56
N ALA A 162 6.24 11.60 4.76
CA ALA A 162 7.32 12.53 5.05
C ALA A 162 8.71 11.87 4.92
N GLY A 163 8.85 10.61 5.32
CA GLY A 163 10.11 9.88 5.24
C GLY A 163 10.49 9.45 3.81
N CYS A 164 9.51 9.10 2.97
CA CYS A 164 9.77 8.81 1.56
C CYS A 164 10.15 10.06 0.74
N SER A 165 9.68 11.25 1.12
CA SER A 165 10.00 12.49 0.40
C SER A 165 11.46 12.95 0.52
N LEU A 166 12.19 12.44 1.51
CA LEU A 166 13.58 12.79 1.80
C LEU A 166 14.60 11.91 1.07
N CYS A 167 14.21 10.78 0.48
CA CYS A 167 15.16 9.71 0.13
C CYS A 167 15.35 9.35 -1.35
N CYS A 168 14.72 9.99 -2.34
CA CYS A 168 15.04 9.63 -3.74
C CYS A 168 14.72 10.69 -4.78
N GLY A 169 15.73 11.13 -5.54
CA GLY A 169 15.58 11.99 -6.74
C GLY A 169 14.90 11.29 -7.93
N CYS A 170 14.74 9.96 -7.89
CA CYS A 170 14.15 9.16 -8.96
C CYS A 170 12.68 8.75 -8.73
N CYS A 171 12.05 9.17 -7.62
CA CYS A 171 10.67 8.77 -7.31
C CYS A 171 9.63 9.80 -7.82
N PRO A 172 8.55 9.35 -8.48
CA PRO A 172 7.48 10.24 -8.94
C PRO A 172 6.74 10.92 -7.78
N LYS A 173 6.10 12.07 -8.04
CA LYS A 173 5.26 12.76 -7.04
C LYS A 173 4.13 11.83 -6.56
N VAL A 174 4.05 11.56 -5.26
CA VAL A 174 3.07 10.62 -4.68
C VAL A 174 1.97 11.39 -3.94
N ARG A 175 0.70 11.01 -4.14
CA ARG A 175 -0.45 11.57 -3.41
C ARG A 175 -0.56 10.94 -2.02
N GLN A 176 -0.82 11.76 -0.99
CA GLN A 176 -0.98 11.29 0.40
C GLN A 176 -2.04 10.19 0.51
N SER A 177 -3.19 10.36 -0.13
CA SER A 177 -4.29 9.38 -0.11
C SER A 177 -3.90 8.00 -0.67
N ARG A 178 -2.96 7.94 -1.61
CA ARG A 178 -2.48 6.68 -2.21
C ARG A 178 -1.48 6.01 -1.29
N THR A 179 -0.55 6.77 -0.72
CA THR A 179 0.44 6.22 0.23
C THR A 179 -0.24 5.61 1.45
N THR A 180 -1.28 6.27 1.98
CA THR A 180 -1.96 5.80 3.19
C THR A 180 -2.71 4.49 2.93
N ARG A 181 -3.41 4.36 1.80
CA ARG A 181 -4.06 3.11 1.38
C ARG A 181 -3.05 1.99 1.13
N PHE A 182 -1.95 2.29 0.44
CA PHE A 182 -0.89 1.31 0.17
C PHE A 182 -0.27 0.77 1.46
N MET A 183 -0.03 1.62 2.47
CA MET A 183 0.53 1.18 3.74
C MET A 183 -0.41 0.24 4.51
N TYR A 184 -1.71 0.49 4.53
CA TYR A 184 -2.68 -0.45 5.13
C TYR A 184 -2.76 -1.77 4.34
N ALA A 185 -2.68 -1.71 3.00
CA ALA A 185 -2.58 -2.91 2.17
C ALA A 185 -1.33 -3.73 2.50
N LEU A 186 -0.19 -3.07 2.71
CA LEU A 186 1.05 -3.71 3.12
C LEU A 186 0.90 -4.42 4.48
N TYR A 187 0.26 -3.79 5.47
CA TYR A 187 -0.01 -4.43 6.77
C TYR A 187 -0.91 -5.65 6.63
N PHE A 188 -1.94 -5.54 5.82
CA PHE A 188 -2.82 -6.67 5.53
C PHE A 188 -2.02 -7.82 4.90
N ILE A 189 -1.28 -7.57 3.82
CA ILE A 189 -0.49 -8.59 3.11
C ILE A 189 0.55 -9.22 4.04
N LEU A 190 1.23 -8.44 4.88
CA LEU A 190 2.20 -8.94 5.86
C LEU A 190 1.55 -9.98 6.78
N VAL A 191 0.38 -9.70 7.33
CA VAL A 191 -0.29 -10.63 8.24
C VAL A 191 -0.90 -11.82 7.49
N VAL A 192 -1.41 -11.65 6.25
CA VAL A 192 -1.82 -12.78 5.40
C VAL A 192 -0.65 -13.73 5.16
N PHE A 193 0.53 -13.19 4.85
CA PHE A 193 1.74 -13.98 4.67
C PHE A 193 2.11 -14.74 5.95
N LEU A 194 2.02 -14.10 7.12
CA LEU A 194 2.20 -14.78 8.40
C LEU A 194 1.20 -15.93 8.60
N CYS A 195 -0.08 -15.73 8.28
CA CYS A 195 -1.08 -16.80 8.35
C CYS A 195 -0.74 -17.98 7.42
N CYS A 196 -0.27 -17.70 6.20
CA CYS A 196 0.20 -18.75 5.28
C CYS A 196 1.43 -19.49 5.82
N MET A 197 2.38 -18.78 6.45
CA MET A 197 3.52 -19.42 7.10
C MET A 197 3.11 -20.34 8.23
N MET A 198 2.10 -19.97 9.02
CA MET A 198 1.58 -20.78 10.13
C MET A 198 0.89 -22.07 9.67
N MET A 199 0.41 -22.09 8.42
CA MET A 199 -0.12 -23.29 7.76
C MET A 199 0.96 -24.19 7.16
N SER A 200 2.22 -23.77 7.17
CA SER A 200 3.31 -24.56 6.58
C SER A 200 3.62 -25.79 7.43
N PRO A 201 3.74 -26.99 6.83
CA PRO A 201 4.10 -28.21 7.55
C PRO A 201 5.51 -28.10 8.19
N THR A 202 6.41 -27.31 7.58
CA THR A 202 7.74 -27.04 8.14
C THR A 202 7.66 -26.32 9.49
N VAL A 203 6.76 -25.33 9.59
CA VAL A 203 6.57 -24.56 10.83
C VAL A 203 5.91 -25.44 11.90
N ALA A 204 4.91 -26.24 11.52
CA ALA A 204 4.25 -27.17 12.44
C ALA A 204 5.24 -28.19 13.05
N LYS A 205 6.14 -28.76 12.22
CA LYS A 205 7.19 -29.68 12.70
C LYS A 205 8.16 -29.00 13.67
N GLN A 206 8.63 -27.80 13.35
CA GLN A 206 9.52 -27.03 14.23
C GLN A 206 8.85 -26.70 15.57
N MET A 207 7.56 -26.35 15.56
CA MET A 207 6.77 -26.11 16.76
C MET A 207 6.67 -27.37 17.63
N LYS A 208 6.41 -28.53 17.04
CA LYS A 208 6.35 -29.81 17.76
C LYS A 208 7.67 -30.18 18.44
N GLU A 209 8.79 -29.92 17.78
CA GLU A 209 10.13 -30.25 18.29
C GLU A 209 10.59 -29.27 19.40
N HIS A 210 10.23 -27.99 19.32
CA HIS A 210 10.75 -26.96 20.22
C HIS A 210 9.77 -26.49 21.31
N ILE A 211 8.46 -26.79 21.21
CA ILE A 211 7.45 -26.37 22.20
C ILE A 211 7.13 -27.54 23.15
N PRO A 212 7.51 -27.47 24.43
CA PRO A 212 7.39 -28.59 25.37
C PRO A 212 5.94 -28.99 25.72
N PHE A 213 4.96 -28.12 25.48
CA PHE A 213 3.53 -28.37 25.79
C PHE A 213 2.67 -28.64 24.55
N PHE A 214 3.28 -28.96 23.41
CA PHE A 214 2.55 -29.17 22.15
C PHE A 214 1.56 -30.34 22.23
N GLU A 215 1.91 -31.44 22.90
CA GLU A 215 1.01 -32.59 23.08
C GLU A 215 -0.21 -32.28 23.94
N ASP A 216 -0.08 -31.41 24.95
CA ASP A 216 -1.21 -31.02 25.80
C ASP A 216 -2.20 -30.14 25.04
N ILE A 217 -1.69 -29.28 24.14
CA ILE A 217 -2.51 -28.51 23.19
C ILE A 217 -3.26 -29.47 22.26
N CYS A 218 -2.60 -30.51 21.74
CA CYS A 218 -3.26 -31.52 20.89
C CYS A 218 -4.37 -32.29 21.62
N LYS A 219 -4.10 -32.70 22.88
CA LYS A 219 -5.08 -33.41 23.72
C LYS A 219 -6.27 -32.52 24.07
N GLY A 220 -6.02 -31.24 24.36
CA GLY A 220 -7.07 -30.25 24.63
C GLY A 220 -8.06 -30.05 23.48
N ILE A 221 -7.60 -30.21 22.23
CA ILE A 221 -8.44 -30.03 21.03
C ILE A 221 -9.05 -31.37 20.54
N LYS A 222 -8.73 -32.52 21.19
CA LYS A 222 -9.18 -33.87 20.78
C LYS A 222 -8.89 -34.20 19.31
N ALA A 223 -7.78 -33.71 18.78
CA ALA A 223 -7.50 -33.67 17.34
C ALA A 223 -7.08 -35.02 16.70
N GLY A 224 -6.78 -36.05 17.51
CA GLY A 224 -6.23 -37.32 17.02
C GLY A 224 -4.96 -37.13 16.18
N ASP A 225 -4.84 -37.85 15.07
CA ASP A 225 -3.68 -37.85 14.18
C ASP A 225 -3.53 -36.54 13.35
N THR A 226 -4.52 -35.65 13.41
CA THR A 226 -4.58 -34.43 12.57
C THR A 226 -4.17 -33.16 13.32
N CYS A 227 -3.51 -33.34 14.48
CA CYS A 227 -3.19 -32.23 15.36
C CYS A 227 -2.34 -31.13 14.69
N GLU A 228 -1.35 -31.50 13.87
CA GLU A 228 -0.43 -30.54 13.25
C GLU A 228 -1.16 -29.49 12.39
N THR A 229 -2.16 -29.92 11.62
CA THR A 229 -3.01 -29.03 10.80
C THR A 229 -3.96 -28.21 11.66
N LEU A 230 -4.53 -28.81 12.72
CA LEU A 230 -5.53 -28.17 13.56
C LEU A 230 -4.95 -27.07 14.46
N VAL A 231 -3.69 -27.24 14.90
CA VAL A 231 -2.92 -26.19 15.60
C VAL A 231 -2.69 -25.00 14.67
N GLY A 232 -2.33 -25.25 13.40
CA GLY A 232 -2.23 -24.22 12.37
C GLY A 232 -3.53 -23.43 12.21
N TYR A 233 -4.67 -24.13 12.08
CA TYR A 233 -5.98 -23.48 11.98
C TYR A 233 -6.30 -22.61 13.20
N SER A 234 -6.18 -23.15 14.42
CA SER A 234 -6.43 -22.39 15.65
C SER A 234 -5.59 -21.11 15.72
N ALA A 235 -4.32 -21.21 15.30
CA ALA A 235 -3.41 -20.08 15.30
C ALA A 235 -3.78 -19.01 14.25
N VAL A 236 -4.20 -19.42 13.04
CA VAL A 236 -4.73 -18.50 12.00
C VAL A 236 -5.98 -17.76 12.49
N TYR A 237 -6.92 -18.44 13.16
CA TYR A 237 -8.12 -17.81 13.71
C TYR A 237 -7.79 -16.66 14.68
N ARG A 238 -6.79 -16.87 15.55
CA ARG A 238 -6.35 -15.87 16.54
C ARG A 238 -5.63 -14.68 15.89
N VAL A 239 -4.71 -14.94 14.96
CA VAL A 239 -4.00 -13.87 14.25
C VAL A 239 -4.98 -13.04 13.42
N CYS A 240 -5.89 -13.69 12.69
CA CYS A 240 -6.92 -12.99 11.93
C CYS A 240 -7.92 -12.25 12.84
N PHE A 241 -8.23 -12.75 14.04
CA PHE A 241 -9.01 -12.00 15.02
C PHE A 241 -8.31 -10.69 15.43
N GLY A 242 -7.00 -10.74 15.70
CA GLY A 242 -6.20 -9.54 15.99
C GLY A 242 -6.20 -8.54 14.84
N MET A 243 -6.01 -9.02 13.60
CA MET A 243 -6.09 -8.19 12.39
C MET A 243 -7.49 -7.58 12.19
N ALA A 244 -8.55 -8.36 12.38
CA ALA A 244 -9.94 -7.91 12.26
C ALA A 244 -10.24 -6.80 13.29
N CYS A 245 -9.85 -7.02 14.54
CA CYS A 245 -10.03 -6.03 15.60
C CYS A 245 -9.26 -4.73 15.30
N PHE A 246 -8.05 -4.83 14.74
CA PHE A 246 -7.26 -3.66 14.33
C PHE A 246 -8.01 -2.81 13.29
N PHE A 247 -8.45 -3.42 12.19
CA PHE A 247 -9.19 -2.70 11.15
C PHE A 247 -10.56 -2.21 11.63
N PHE A 248 -11.25 -2.98 12.48
CA PHE A 248 -12.52 -2.55 13.07
C PHE A 248 -12.35 -1.34 14.00
N LEU A 249 -11.29 -1.31 14.82
CA LEU A 249 -10.96 -0.16 15.67
C LEU A 249 -10.69 1.10 14.84
N PHE A 250 -9.93 0.97 13.75
CA PHE A 250 -9.69 2.08 12.83
C PHE A 250 -10.94 2.49 12.04
N CYS A 251 -11.85 1.56 11.71
CA CYS A 251 -13.16 1.87 11.15
C CYS A 251 -13.95 2.77 12.10
N LEU A 252 -14.02 2.43 13.40
CA LEU A 252 -14.70 3.24 14.42
C LEU A 252 -14.03 4.61 14.62
N LEU A 253 -12.69 4.64 14.71
CA LEU A 253 -11.92 5.88 14.90
C LEU A 253 -12.12 6.85 13.74
N THR A 254 -12.33 6.34 12.53
CA THR A 254 -12.48 7.14 11.30
C THR A 254 -13.92 7.44 10.88
N LEU A 255 -14.90 7.15 11.76
CA LEU A 255 -16.32 7.46 11.50
C LEU A 255 -16.54 8.98 11.29
N LYS A 256 -17.24 9.30 10.20
CA LYS A 256 -17.66 10.66 9.79
C LYS A 256 -16.51 11.67 9.66
N ILE A 257 -15.34 11.24 9.19
CA ILE A 257 -14.24 12.16 8.85
C ILE A 257 -14.40 12.63 7.41
N ASN A 258 -14.58 13.94 7.24
CA ASN A 258 -14.76 14.57 5.94
C ASN A 258 -13.56 15.42 5.50
N THR A 259 -12.59 15.69 6.38
CA THR A 259 -11.41 16.51 6.10
C THR A 259 -10.14 15.92 6.72
N SER A 260 -8.99 16.11 6.08
CA SER A 260 -7.68 15.62 6.56
C SER A 260 -7.08 16.44 7.71
N LYS A 261 -7.68 17.57 8.09
CA LYS A 261 -7.13 18.50 9.10
C LYS A 261 -7.39 18.07 10.55
N GLY A 262 -8.32 17.14 10.77
CA GLY A 262 -8.65 16.69 12.13
C GLY A 262 -7.56 15.80 12.73
N CYS A 263 -7.42 15.81 14.06
CA CYS A 263 -6.48 14.95 14.79
C CYS A 263 -6.66 13.46 14.42
N ARG A 264 -7.90 12.97 14.34
CA ARG A 264 -8.22 11.59 13.92
C ARG A 264 -7.76 11.27 12.50
N ALA A 265 -7.81 12.24 11.58
CA ALA A 265 -7.33 12.07 10.21
C ALA A 265 -5.80 12.07 10.15
N HIS A 266 -5.13 12.83 11.03
CA HIS A 266 -3.68 12.78 11.18
C HIS A 266 -3.21 11.41 11.71
N ILE A 267 -3.94 10.84 12.67
CA ILE A 267 -3.69 9.46 13.13
C ILE A 267 -3.88 8.48 11.97
N HIS A 268 -4.96 8.59 11.19
CA HIS A 268 -5.18 7.71 10.02
C HIS A 268 -4.07 7.81 8.97
N ASN A 269 -3.57 9.02 8.69
CA ASN A 269 -2.61 9.26 7.62
C ASN A 269 -1.13 9.15 8.04
N GLY A 270 -0.84 9.04 9.34
CA GLY A 270 0.52 9.04 9.90
C GLY A 270 0.78 7.91 10.92
N PHE A 271 1.84 8.07 11.73
CA PHE A 271 2.20 7.18 12.85
C PHE A 271 2.28 5.67 12.51
N TRP A 272 2.89 5.33 11.38
CA TRP A 272 2.95 3.95 10.87
C TRP A 272 3.65 2.98 11.83
N PHE A 273 4.81 3.34 12.37
CA PHE A 273 5.52 2.49 13.33
C PHE A 273 4.64 2.07 14.52
N PHE A 274 3.94 3.01 15.15
CA PHE A 274 3.06 2.73 16.28
C PHE A 274 1.85 1.88 15.89
N LYS A 275 1.33 2.05 14.67
CA LYS A 275 0.26 1.18 14.15
C LYS A 275 0.73 -0.25 13.92
N LEU A 276 1.94 -0.43 13.40
CA LEU A 276 2.52 -1.75 13.22
C LEU A 276 2.73 -2.45 14.58
N LEU A 277 3.21 -1.71 15.58
CA LEU A 277 3.33 -2.22 16.95
C LEU A 277 1.95 -2.60 17.53
N LEU A 278 0.95 -1.73 17.35
CA LEU A 278 -0.42 -2.00 17.77
C LEU A 278 -1.00 -3.26 17.10
N LEU A 279 -0.80 -3.41 15.78
CA LEU A 279 -1.22 -4.59 15.04
C LEU A 279 -0.54 -5.86 15.58
N GLY A 280 0.78 -5.83 15.78
CA GLY A 280 1.53 -6.94 16.37
C GLY A 280 1.06 -7.30 17.78
N ALA A 281 0.77 -6.29 18.61
CA ALA A 281 0.24 -6.47 19.97
C ALA A 281 -1.16 -7.11 19.95
N MET A 282 -2.04 -6.69 19.04
CA MET A 282 -3.39 -7.27 18.90
C MET A 282 -3.34 -8.72 18.39
N CYS A 283 -2.48 -9.03 17.41
CA CYS A 283 -2.27 -10.39 16.93
C CYS A 283 -1.68 -11.31 18.01
N SER A 284 -0.72 -10.82 18.79
CA SER A 284 -0.11 -11.60 19.87
C SER A 284 -1.05 -11.75 21.07
N GLY A 285 -1.79 -10.70 21.41
CA GLY A 285 -2.78 -10.68 22.50
C GLY A 285 -3.90 -11.72 22.32
N ALA A 286 -4.28 -12.01 21.07
CA ALA A 286 -5.29 -13.01 20.74
C ALA A 286 -4.92 -14.45 21.19
N PHE A 287 -3.64 -14.73 21.44
CA PHE A 287 -3.21 -16.05 21.94
C PHE A 287 -3.51 -16.28 23.43
N PHE A 288 -3.77 -15.22 24.19
CA PHE A 288 -4.07 -15.30 25.62
C PHE A 288 -5.56 -15.49 25.95
N ILE A 289 -6.41 -15.73 24.93
CA ILE A 289 -7.84 -15.99 25.13
C ILE A 289 -8.02 -17.41 25.72
N PRO A 290 -8.57 -17.55 26.95
CA PRO A 290 -8.56 -18.82 27.67
C PRO A 290 -9.64 -19.83 27.21
N ASP A 291 -10.81 -19.36 26.75
CA ASP A 291 -11.91 -20.23 26.33
C ASP A 291 -11.84 -20.55 24.83
N GLN A 292 -10.96 -21.50 24.48
CA GLN A 292 -10.59 -21.79 23.09
C GLN A 292 -11.74 -22.35 22.25
N GLU A 293 -12.51 -23.31 22.75
CA GLU A 293 -13.55 -23.98 21.96
C GLU A 293 -14.73 -23.04 21.66
N THR A 294 -15.23 -22.35 22.68
CA THR A 294 -16.36 -21.41 22.52
C THR A 294 -15.96 -20.24 21.63
N PHE A 295 -14.76 -19.68 21.83
CA PHE A 295 -14.24 -18.60 21.01
C PHE A 295 -14.11 -19.00 19.54
N LEU A 296 -13.44 -20.12 19.24
CA LEU A 296 -13.25 -20.58 17.86
C LEU A 296 -14.59 -20.86 17.18
N LYS A 297 -15.53 -21.49 17.88
CA LYS A 297 -16.88 -21.77 17.36
C LYS A 297 -17.65 -20.49 17.05
N ALA A 298 -17.68 -19.53 17.97
CA ALA A 298 -18.37 -18.25 17.75
C ALA A 298 -17.70 -17.44 16.64
N TRP A 299 -16.37 -17.32 16.67
CA TRP A 299 -15.61 -16.54 15.72
C TRP A 299 -15.69 -17.10 14.30
N ARG A 300 -15.85 -18.42 14.14
CA ARG A 300 -16.14 -19.05 12.85
C ARG A 300 -17.45 -18.58 12.23
N TYR A 301 -18.53 -18.46 12.99
CA TYR A 301 -19.80 -17.96 12.45
C TYR A 301 -19.69 -16.50 12.01
N VAL A 302 -19.01 -15.68 12.80
CA VAL A 302 -18.70 -14.29 12.45
C VAL A 302 -17.85 -14.24 11.18
N GLY A 303 -16.83 -15.10 11.09
CA GLY A 303 -15.96 -15.27 9.93
C GLY A 303 -16.72 -15.66 8.66
N ALA A 304 -17.60 -16.66 8.75
CA ALA A 304 -18.40 -17.14 7.63
C ALA A 304 -19.36 -16.06 7.12
N PHE A 305 -20.06 -15.37 8.04
CA PHE A 305 -20.96 -14.28 7.68
C PHE A 305 -20.22 -13.09 7.06
N GLY A 306 -19.12 -12.64 7.69
CA GLY A 306 -18.29 -11.56 7.16
C GLY A 306 -17.62 -11.91 5.83
N GLY A 307 -17.14 -13.14 5.69
CA GLY A 307 -16.59 -13.67 4.45
C GLY A 307 -17.61 -13.69 3.31
N PHE A 308 -18.87 -14.08 3.59
CA PHE A 308 -19.94 -14.02 2.59
C PHE A 308 -20.22 -12.58 2.12
N ILE A 309 -20.29 -11.62 3.04
CA ILE A 309 -20.44 -10.20 2.67
C ILE A 309 -19.25 -9.73 1.83
N PHE A 310 -18.03 -10.14 2.21
CA PHE A 310 -16.83 -9.78 1.46
C PHE A 310 -16.83 -10.36 0.06
N ILE A 311 -17.29 -11.60 -0.15
CA ILE A 311 -17.43 -12.20 -1.49
C ILE A 311 -18.31 -11.30 -2.37
N VAL A 312 -19.46 -10.82 -1.88
CA VAL A 312 -20.33 -9.92 -2.66
C VAL A 312 -19.62 -8.61 -3.01
N ILE A 313 -18.88 -8.01 -2.07
CA ILE A 313 -18.08 -6.81 -2.34
C ILE A 313 -16.98 -7.09 -3.37
N GLN A 314 -16.31 -8.24 -3.27
CA GLN A 314 -15.29 -8.67 -4.21
C GLN A 314 -15.85 -8.82 -5.62
N LEU A 315 -17.04 -9.43 -5.77
CA LEU A 315 -17.73 -9.53 -7.05
C LEU A 315 -18.04 -8.15 -7.65
N LEU A 316 -18.49 -7.19 -6.83
CA LEU A 316 -18.70 -5.81 -7.26
C LEU A 316 -17.41 -5.15 -7.75
N LEU A 317 -16.30 -5.32 -7.03
CA LEU A 317 -15.00 -4.77 -7.41
C LEU A 317 -14.47 -5.35 -8.74
N ILE A 318 -14.70 -6.64 -8.98
CA ILE A 318 -14.33 -7.30 -10.25
C ILE A 318 -15.16 -6.74 -11.41
N VAL A 319 -16.47 -6.54 -11.20
CA VAL A 319 -17.35 -5.93 -12.22
C VAL A 319 -16.94 -4.49 -12.52
N GLU A 320 -16.68 -3.68 -11.49
CA GLU A 320 -16.18 -2.31 -11.67
C GLU A 320 -14.84 -2.29 -12.42
N PHE A 321 -13.92 -3.19 -12.07
CA PHE A 321 -12.66 -3.35 -12.77
C PHE A 321 -12.85 -3.68 -14.25
N ALA A 322 -13.76 -4.61 -14.58
CA ALA A 322 -14.07 -4.97 -15.95
C ALA A 322 -14.56 -3.76 -16.76
N HIS A 323 -15.51 -2.99 -16.22
CA HIS A 323 -16.01 -1.76 -16.84
C HIS A 323 -14.92 -0.71 -17.03
N LYS A 324 -14.13 -0.44 -15.99
CA LYS A 324 -13.06 0.56 -16.03
C LYS A 324 -11.95 0.19 -17.01
N TRP A 325 -11.56 -1.09 -17.05
CA TRP A 325 -10.57 -1.58 -18.00
C TRP A 325 -11.06 -1.38 -19.43
N ASN A 326 -12.29 -1.84 -19.72
CA ASN A 326 -12.90 -1.67 -21.03
C ASN A 326 -13.04 -0.20 -21.43
N LYS A 327 -13.51 0.67 -20.54
CA LYS A 327 -13.60 2.13 -20.77
C LYS A 327 -12.23 2.76 -21.07
N ASN A 328 -11.19 2.42 -20.31
CA ASN A 328 -9.86 2.97 -20.50
C ASN A 328 -9.25 2.56 -21.85
N TRP A 329 -9.43 1.29 -22.23
CA TRP A 329 -8.87 0.77 -23.49
C TRP A 329 -9.66 1.25 -24.71
N THR A 330 -11.00 1.31 -24.62
CA THR A 330 -11.85 1.88 -25.67
C THR A 330 -11.54 3.36 -25.88
N ALA A 331 -11.29 4.14 -24.82
CA ALA A 331 -10.82 5.52 -24.95
C ALA A 331 -9.47 5.60 -25.70
N GLY A 332 -8.55 4.67 -25.44
CA GLY A 332 -7.28 4.55 -26.16
C GLY A 332 -7.44 4.32 -27.67
N THR A 333 -8.48 3.60 -28.10
CA THR A 333 -8.73 3.32 -29.53
C THR A 333 -9.01 4.56 -30.37
N ALA A 334 -9.49 5.65 -29.77
CA ALA A 334 -9.69 6.92 -30.45
C ALA A 334 -8.37 7.58 -30.86
N THR A 335 -7.27 7.23 -30.17
CA THR A 335 -5.95 7.86 -30.38
C THR A 335 -5.03 7.05 -31.29
N ASN A 336 -5.04 5.71 -31.21
CA ASN A 336 -4.11 4.87 -31.95
C ASN A 336 -4.75 3.53 -32.38
N LYS A 337 -4.53 3.13 -33.64
CA LYS A 337 -4.95 1.83 -34.19
C LYS A 337 -4.35 0.64 -33.43
N LEU A 338 -3.19 0.80 -32.80
CA LEU A 338 -2.56 -0.24 -31.97
C LEU A 338 -3.41 -0.60 -30.74
N TRP A 339 -4.09 0.38 -30.15
CA TRP A 339 -5.03 0.13 -29.04
C TRP A 339 -6.22 -0.71 -29.50
N TYR A 340 -6.70 -0.51 -30.72
CA TYR A 340 -7.79 -1.31 -31.29
C TYR A 340 -7.35 -2.77 -31.52
N ALA A 341 -6.16 -2.97 -32.11
CA ALA A 341 -5.60 -4.31 -32.29
C ALA A 341 -5.38 -5.03 -30.95
N SER A 342 -4.87 -4.31 -29.95
CA SER A 342 -4.65 -4.84 -28.59
C SER A 342 -5.96 -5.21 -27.91
N LEU A 343 -6.97 -4.34 -27.98
CA LEU A 343 -8.31 -4.58 -27.43
C LEU A 343 -8.96 -5.82 -28.05
N SER A 344 -8.89 -5.96 -29.37
CA SER A 344 -9.41 -7.11 -30.10
C SER A 344 -8.68 -8.41 -29.70
N LEU A 345 -7.34 -8.38 -29.66
CA LEU A 345 -6.52 -9.53 -29.29
C LEU A 345 -6.82 -10.01 -27.86
N VAL A 346 -6.85 -9.09 -26.89
CA VAL A 346 -7.15 -9.45 -25.50
C VAL A 346 -8.56 -10.01 -25.39
N THR A 347 -9.55 -9.38 -26.04
CA THR A 347 -10.93 -9.88 -26.04
C THR A 347 -11.00 -11.31 -26.60
N LEU A 348 -10.31 -11.59 -27.70
CA LEU A 348 -10.24 -12.93 -28.30
C LEU A 348 -9.64 -13.94 -27.31
N ILE A 349 -8.51 -13.60 -26.68
CA ILE A 349 -7.85 -14.46 -25.68
C ILE A 349 -8.80 -14.79 -24.53
N MET A 350 -9.51 -13.79 -24.00
CA MET A 350 -10.45 -14.02 -22.88
C MET A 350 -11.55 -15.01 -23.28
N TYR A 351 -12.18 -14.82 -24.44
CA TYR A 351 -13.20 -15.76 -24.90
C TYR A 351 -12.63 -17.15 -25.21
N SER A 352 -11.41 -17.25 -25.77
CA SER A 352 -10.73 -18.53 -25.99
C SER A 352 -10.47 -19.27 -24.68
N VAL A 353 -10.03 -18.56 -23.62
CA VAL A 353 -9.83 -19.14 -22.29
C VAL A 353 -11.17 -19.59 -21.68
N ALA A 354 -12.22 -18.78 -21.78
CA ALA A 354 -13.53 -19.13 -21.25
C ALA A 354 -14.12 -20.37 -21.95
N VAL A 355 -14.08 -20.41 -23.28
CA VAL A 355 -14.56 -21.57 -24.06
C VAL A 355 -13.69 -22.80 -23.85
N GLY A 356 -12.36 -22.63 -23.81
CA GLY A 356 -11.43 -23.71 -23.50
C GLY A 356 -11.70 -24.33 -22.12
N GLY A 357 -11.91 -23.49 -21.10
CA GLY A 357 -12.30 -23.92 -19.76
C GLY A 357 -13.62 -24.67 -19.74
N LEU A 358 -14.63 -24.20 -20.48
CA LEU A 358 -15.92 -24.87 -20.63
C LEU A 358 -15.77 -26.26 -21.25
N ILE A 359 -14.97 -26.39 -22.32
CA ILE A 359 -14.71 -27.68 -22.99
C ILE A 359 -13.97 -28.64 -22.06
N VAL A 360 -12.92 -28.18 -21.39
CA VAL A 360 -12.17 -28.99 -20.43
C VAL A 360 -13.10 -29.50 -19.33
N MET A 361 -13.92 -28.64 -18.73
CA MET A 361 -14.90 -29.06 -17.73
C MET A 361 -15.93 -30.04 -18.29
N ALA A 362 -16.40 -29.84 -19.53
CA ALA A 362 -17.33 -30.76 -20.17
C ALA A 362 -16.72 -32.16 -20.38
N VAL A 363 -15.45 -32.23 -20.77
CA VAL A 363 -14.75 -33.51 -21.02
C VAL A 363 -14.45 -34.25 -19.71
N PHE A 364 -14.00 -33.55 -18.68
CA PHE A 364 -13.47 -34.17 -17.47
C PHE A 364 -14.50 -34.34 -16.35
N TYR A 365 -15.49 -33.44 -16.23
CA TYR A 365 -16.48 -33.45 -15.16
C TYR A 365 -17.86 -33.96 -15.61
N THR A 366 -18.01 -34.40 -16.86
CA THR A 366 -19.25 -35.02 -17.36
C THR A 366 -18.96 -36.35 -18.06
N GLN A 367 -19.90 -37.29 -17.97
CA GLN A 367 -19.85 -38.58 -18.66
C GLN A 367 -21.14 -38.81 -19.46
N LYS A 368 -21.12 -39.72 -20.45
CA LYS A 368 -22.31 -40.00 -21.27
C LYS A 368 -23.49 -40.51 -20.43
N VAL A 369 -23.23 -41.41 -19.49
CA VAL A 369 -24.19 -41.96 -18.53
C VAL A 369 -23.90 -41.35 -17.15
N GLY A 370 -24.91 -40.78 -16.48
CA GLY A 370 -24.73 -40.09 -15.19
C GLY A 370 -24.36 -38.61 -15.28
N CYS A 371 -23.97 -38.02 -14.14
CA CYS A 371 -23.53 -36.62 -13.97
C CYS A 371 -24.52 -35.55 -14.48
N MET A 372 -25.83 -35.77 -14.33
CA MET A 372 -26.85 -34.86 -14.88
C MET A 372 -26.75 -33.46 -14.29
N GLU A 373 -26.45 -33.34 -12.99
CA GLU A 373 -26.26 -32.05 -12.33
C GLU A 373 -25.10 -31.26 -12.96
N ASN A 374 -23.94 -31.88 -13.14
CA ASN A 374 -22.78 -31.22 -13.73
C ASN A 374 -23.09 -30.74 -15.16
N LYS A 375 -23.82 -31.55 -15.95
CA LYS A 375 -24.26 -31.16 -17.30
C LYS A 375 -25.19 -29.95 -17.29
N ILE A 376 -26.21 -29.96 -16.42
CA ILE A 376 -27.16 -28.85 -16.29
C ILE A 376 -26.44 -27.57 -15.86
N LEU A 377 -25.59 -27.65 -14.85
CA LEU A 377 -24.89 -26.50 -14.30
C LEU A 377 -23.89 -25.90 -15.29
N LEU A 378 -23.16 -26.75 -16.02
CA LEU A 378 -22.22 -26.32 -17.05
C LEU A 378 -22.95 -25.67 -18.23
N GLY A 379 -24.08 -26.25 -18.65
CA GLY A 379 -24.95 -25.68 -19.68
C GLY A 379 -25.56 -24.34 -19.27
N LEU A 380 -26.02 -24.23 -18.01
CA LEU A 380 -26.58 -22.99 -17.46
C LEU A 380 -25.52 -21.88 -17.40
N ASN A 381 -24.35 -22.16 -16.81
CA ASN A 381 -23.29 -21.15 -16.68
C ASN A 381 -22.73 -20.73 -18.05
N GLY A 382 -22.55 -21.69 -18.97
CA GLY A 382 -22.18 -21.38 -20.36
C GLY A 382 -23.22 -20.52 -21.07
N GLY A 383 -24.51 -20.84 -20.91
CA GLY A 383 -25.62 -20.07 -21.47
C GLY A 383 -25.70 -18.65 -20.88
N LEU A 384 -25.49 -18.50 -19.58
CA LEU A 384 -25.43 -17.19 -18.91
C LEU A 384 -24.26 -16.33 -19.43
N CYS A 385 -23.08 -16.91 -19.64
CA CYS A 385 -21.94 -16.21 -20.25
C CYS A 385 -22.23 -15.72 -21.68
N LEU A 386 -22.94 -16.51 -22.47
CA LEU A 386 -23.39 -16.09 -23.80
C LEU A 386 -24.41 -14.95 -23.71
N LEU A 387 -25.39 -15.08 -22.80
CA LEU A 387 -26.43 -14.05 -22.58
C LEU A 387 -25.82 -12.70 -22.20
N ILE A 388 -24.90 -12.64 -21.23
CA ILE A 388 -24.28 -11.37 -20.83
C ILE A 388 -23.44 -10.76 -21.94
N SER A 389 -22.84 -11.59 -22.79
CA SER A 389 -22.07 -11.13 -23.95
C SER A 389 -22.98 -10.52 -25.01
N MET A 390 -24.14 -11.13 -25.27
CA MET A 390 -25.16 -10.59 -26.19
C MET A 390 -25.77 -9.28 -25.67
N VAL A 391 -26.06 -9.19 -24.37
CA VAL A 391 -26.60 -7.97 -23.77
C VAL A 391 -25.58 -6.83 -23.83
N ALA A 392 -24.29 -7.11 -23.60
CA ALA A 392 -23.23 -6.08 -23.63
C ALA A 392 -23.06 -5.42 -25.01
N ILE A 393 -23.35 -6.13 -26.11
CA ILE A 393 -23.29 -5.60 -27.49
C ILE A 393 -24.64 -5.12 -28.02
N SER A 394 -25.72 -5.23 -27.24
CA SER A 394 -27.05 -4.84 -27.70
C SER A 394 -27.09 -3.33 -27.99
N PRO A 395 -27.65 -2.90 -29.14
CA PRO A 395 -27.79 -1.48 -29.47
C PRO A 395 -28.52 -0.68 -28.39
N CYS A 396 -29.47 -1.32 -27.67
CA CYS A 396 -30.20 -0.70 -26.58
C CYS A 396 -29.26 -0.25 -25.44
N VAL A 397 -28.31 -1.11 -25.05
CA VAL A 397 -27.33 -0.83 -23.99
C VAL A 397 -26.28 0.16 -24.51
N GLN A 398 -25.74 -0.04 -25.70
CA GLN A 398 -24.69 0.81 -26.26
C GLN A 398 -25.13 2.26 -26.48
N ASN A 399 -26.39 2.50 -26.82
CA ASN A 399 -26.95 3.86 -26.94
C ASN A 399 -26.91 4.63 -25.61
N ARG A 400 -26.96 3.95 -24.46
CA ARG A 400 -26.91 4.58 -23.13
C ARG A 400 -25.53 4.53 -22.49
N GLN A 401 -24.75 3.48 -22.78
CA GLN A 401 -23.38 3.28 -22.33
C GLN A 401 -22.48 3.02 -23.55
N PRO A 402 -21.96 4.07 -24.22
CA PRO A 402 -21.20 3.93 -25.46
C PRO A 402 -19.86 3.22 -25.28
N HIS A 403 -19.36 3.14 -24.05
CA HIS A 403 -18.16 2.39 -23.71
C HIS A 403 -18.42 0.91 -23.43
N SER A 404 -19.68 0.43 -23.41
CA SER A 404 -19.98 -1.00 -23.24
C SER A 404 -19.39 -1.82 -24.40
N GLY A 405 -18.68 -2.90 -24.08
CA GLY A 405 -17.94 -3.68 -25.06
C GLY A 405 -17.78 -5.15 -24.68
N LEU A 406 -17.17 -5.92 -25.58
CA LEU A 406 -16.95 -7.37 -25.42
C LEU A 406 -15.83 -7.71 -24.43
N LEU A 407 -14.88 -6.80 -24.19
CA LEU A 407 -13.76 -7.07 -23.28
C LEU A 407 -14.25 -7.31 -21.84
N GLN A 408 -15.14 -6.46 -21.35
CA GLN A 408 -15.72 -6.59 -20.00
C GLN A 408 -16.53 -7.89 -19.84
N SER A 409 -17.38 -8.26 -20.81
CA SER A 409 -18.14 -9.52 -20.74
C SER A 409 -17.24 -10.74 -20.89
N GLY A 410 -16.16 -10.66 -21.68
CA GLY A 410 -15.16 -11.72 -21.80
C GLY A 410 -14.43 -11.98 -20.48
N LEU A 411 -14.01 -10.92 -19.77
CA LEU A 411 -13.38 -11.04 -18.46
C LEU A 411 -14.31 -11.67 -17.42
N ILE A 412 -15.57 -11.21 -17.35
CA ILE A 412 -16.57 -11.79 -16.45
C ILE A 412 -16.83 -13.26 -16.82
N SER A 413 -16.86 -13.61 -18.11
CA SER A 413 -17.03 -14.99 -18.57
C SER A 413 -15.88 -15.89 -18.13
N CYS A 414 -14.62 -15.44 -18.24
CA CYS A 414 -13.46 -16.18 -17.71
C CYS A 414 -13.59 -16.43 -16.21
N TYR A 415 -13.98 -15.41 -15.45
CA TYR A 415 -14.11 -15.52 -14.01
C TYR A 415 -15.26 -16.46 -13.60
N VAL A 416 -16.39 -16.42 -14.31
CA VAL A 416 -17.49 -17.38 -14.13
C VAL A 416 -17.05 -18.81 -14.42
N MET A 417 -16.25 -19.03 -15.48
CA MET A 417 -15.70 -20.36 -15.78
C MET A 417 -14.71 -20.83 -14.70
N TYR A 418 -13.88 -19.94 -14.15
CA TYR A 418 -13.01 -20.23 -13.01
C TYR A 418 -13.82 -20.64 -11.77
N LEU A 419 -14.86 -19.89 -11.40
CA LEU A 419 -15.72 -20.22 -10.27
C LEU A 419 -16.47 -21.55 -10.49
N THR A 420 -16.90 -21.82 -11.72
CA THR A 420 -17.55 -23.09 -12.09
C THR A 420 -16.59 -24.26 -11.91
N PHE A 421 -15.35 -24.14 -12.39
CA PHE A 421 -14.30 -25.15 -12.19
C PHE A 421 -13.99 -25.37 -10.71
N SER A 422 -13.84 -24.27 -9.97
CA SER A 422 -13.59 -24.29 -8.52
C SER A 422 -14.76 -24.89 -7.74
N ALA A 423 -16.00 -24.74 -8.20
CA ALA A 423 -17.16 -25.37 -7.59
C ALA A 423 -17.18 -26.87 -7.87
N LEU A 424 -17.08 -27.29 -9.13
CA LEU A 424 -17.12 -28.69 -9.53
C LEU A 424 -16.03 -29.52 -8.87
N SER A 425 -14.83 -28.95 -8.69
CA SER A 425 -13.73 -29.61 -7.98
C SER A 425 -13.96 -29.75 -6.47
N SER A 426 -14.83 -28.94 -5.86
CA SER A 426 -15.21 -29.06 -4.44
C SER A 426 -16.43 -29.96 -4.21
N LYS A 427 -17.03 -30.56 -5.26
CA LYS A 427 -18.19 -31.45 -5.14
C LYS A 427 -17.77 -32.80 -4.54
N PRO A 428 -18.56 -33.40 -3.61
CA PRO A 428 -18.28 -34.74 -3.13
C PRO A 428 -18.36 -35.79 -4.24
N VAL A 429 -17.51 -36.80 -4.10
CA VAL A 429 -17.40 -37.90 -5.07
C VAL A 429 -18.70 -38.69 -5.08
N GLU A 430 -19.30 -38.85 -6.25
CA GLU A 430 -20.44 -39.74 -6.45
C GLU A 430 -19.94 -41.13 -6.83
N VAL A 431 -20.49 -42.15 -6.16
CA VAL A 431 -20.14 -43.55 -6.40
C VAL A 431 -21.36 -44.27 -6.96
N VAL A 432 -21.22 -44.87 -8.13
CA VAL A 432 -22.27 -45.66 -8.77
C VAL A 432 -21.78 -47.10 -8.93
N LEU A 433 -22.71 -48.04 -8.79
CA LEU A 433 -22.46 -49.46 -9.01
C LEU A 433 -22.35 -49.70 -10.52
N ASP A 434 -21.21 -50.22 -10.96
CA ASP A 434 -21.02 -50.72 -12.32
C ASP A 434 -21.87 -51.98 -12.57
N GLU A 435 -22.03 -52.41 -13.83
CA GLU A 435 -22.78 -53.63 -14.21
C GLU A 435 -22.29 -54.90 -13.48
N HIS A 436 -21.07 -54.88 -12.95
CA HIS A 436 -20.44 -55.95 -12.17
C HIS A 436 -20.59 -55.79 -10.63
N GLY A 437 -21.39 -54.82 -10.16
CA GLY A 437 -21.59 -54.55 -8.72
C GLY A 437 -20.39 -53.93 -8.02
N LYS A 438 -19.43 -53.37 -8.77
CA LYS A 438 -18.25 -52.69 -8.24
C LYS A 438 -18.53 -51.20 -8.07
N ASN A 439 -18.15 -50.64 -6.92
CA ASN A 439 -18.22 -49.20 -6.65
C ASN A 439 -17.24 -48.45 -7.55
N VAL A 440 -17.74 -47.70 -8.54
CA VAL A 440 -16.93 -46.85 -9.42
C VAL A 440 -17.26 -45.39 -9.15
N THR A 441 -16.22 -44.57 -8.98
CA THR A 441 -16.36 -43.12 -8.84
C THR A 441 -16.64 -42.49 -10.20
N ILE A 442 -17.74 -41.77 -10.33
CA ILE A 442 -18.13 -41.07 -11.55
C ILE A 442 -18.03 -39.55 -11.36
N CYS A 443 -17.99 -38.81 -12.47
CA CYS A 443 -18.03 -37.34 -12.48
C CYS A 443 -16.82 -36.64 -11.85
N VAL A 444 -15.71 -37.36 -11.67
CA VAL A 444 -14.43 -36.83 -11.20
C VAL A 444 -13.37 -37.13 -12.26
N PRO A 445 -12.47 -36.19 -12.56
CA PRO A 445 -11.35 -36.47 -13.45
C PRO A 445 -10.40 -37.51 -12.86
N ASP A 446 -10.02 -38.51 -13.65
CA ASP A 446 -8.97 -39.48 -13.30
C ASP A 446 -7.60 -38.84 -13.52
N PHE A 447 -7.20 -37.98 -12.58
CA PHE A 447 -5.85 -37.43 -12.53
C PHE A 447 -5.01 -38.34 -11.63
N GLY A 448 -3.92 -38.91 -12.17
CA GLY A 448 -2.94 -39.67 -11.40
C GLY A 448 -2.32 -38.86 -10.26
N GLN A 449 -1.33 -39.42 -9.53
CA GLN A 449 -0.72 -38.94 -8.27
C GLN A 449 -0.29 -37.45 -8.13
N ASP A 450 -0.52 -36.58 -9.12
CA ASP A 450 -0.29 -35.14 -9.13
C ASP A 450 -1.34 -34.29 -8.34
N LEU A 451 -2.30 -34.90 -7.64
CA LEU A 451 -3.41 -34.23 -6.94
C LEU A 451 -2.97 -33.13 -5.93
N TYR A 452 -1.75 -33.22 -5.38
CA TYR A 452 -1.18 -32.19 -4.49
C TYR A 452 -0.81 -30.88 -5.22
N ARG A 453 -0.60 -30.88 -6.54
CA ARG A 453 -0.31 -29.67 -7.34
C ARG A 453 -1.55 -28.84 -7.64
N ASP A 454 -2.71 -29.45 -7.79
CA ASP A 454 -3.95 -28.75 -8.17
C ASP A 454 -4.62 -28.03 -7.00
N GLU A 455 -4.55 -28.60 -5.78
CA GLU A 455 -5.04 -27.96 -4.55
C GLU A 455 -4.31 -26.63 -4.30
N ASN A 456 -2.98 -26.65 -4.43
CA ASN A 456 -2.14 -25.45 -4.31
C ASN A 456 -2.44 -24.43 -5.40
N LEU A 457 -2.79 -24.86 -6.62
CA LEU A 457 -3.04 -23.95 -7.74
C LEU A 457 -4.33 -23.14 -7.55
N VAL A 458 -5.44 -23.76 -7.12
CA VAL A 458 -6.70 -23.04 -6.89
C VAL A 458 -6.60 -22.10 -5.70
N ILE A 459 -5.95 -22.52 -4.61
CA ILE A 459 -5.70 -21.68 -3.44
C ILE A 459 -4.80 -20.51 -3.82
N THR A 460 -3.75 -20.77 -4.61
CA THR A 460 -2.86 -19.72 -5.10
C THR A 460 -3.60 -18.73 -6.00
N LEU A 461 -4.42 -19.20 -6.93
CA LEU A 461 -5.24 -18.33 -7.79
C LEU A 461 -6.26 -17.52 -7.00
N GLY A 462 -6.95 -18.13 -6.02
CA GLY A 462 -7.89 -17.44 -5.15
C GLY A 462 -7.21 -16.37 -4.28
N THR A 463 -6.01 -16.66 -3.79
CA THR A 463 -5.18 -15.73 -3.00
C THR A 463 -4.64 -14.59 -3.87
N ILE A 464 -4.16 -14.89 -5.08
CA ILE A 464 -3.73 -13.88 -6.06
C ILE A 464 -4.90 -12.96 -6.41
N LEU A 465 -6.09 -13.52 -6.64
CA LEU A 465 -7.27 -12.75 -6.96
C LEU A 465 -7.72 -11.90 -5.77
N LEU A 466 -7.65 -12.41 -4.54
CA LEU A 466 -7.88 -11.63 -3.33
C LEU A 466 -6.90 -10.45 -3.22
N ILE A 467 -5.60 -10.72 -3.32
CA ILE A 467 -4.55 -9.69 -3.28
C ILE A 467 -4.77 -8.68 -4.41
N GLY A 468 -5.07 -9.15 -5.61
CA GLY A 468 -5.39 -8.31 -6.78
C GLY A 468 -6.60 -7.40 -6.54
N CYS A 469 -7.68 -7.92 -5.97
CA CYS A 469 -8.87 -7.13 -5.62
C CYS A 469 -8.58 -6.09 -4.52
N ILE A 470 -7.79 -6.47 -3.51
CA ILE A 470 -7.40 -5.56 -2.43
C ILE A 470 -6.48 -4.47 -2.96
N LEU A 471 -5.47 -4.82 -3.74
CA LEU A 471 -4.59 -3.87 -4.40
C LEU A 471 -5.39 -2.97 -5.35
N TYR A 472 -6.34 -3.52 -6.11
CA TYR A 472 -7.22 -2.74 -6.97
C TYR A 472 -8.09 -1.76 -6.17
N SER A 473 -8.71 -2.20 -5.07
CA SER A 473 -9.47 -1.35 -4.14
C SER A 473 -8.60 -0.25 -3.50
N CYS A 474 -7.31 -0.54 -3.28
CA CYS A 474 -6.35 0.42 -2.74
C CYS A 474 -5.85 1.42 -3.78
N LEU A 475 -5.66 0.99 -5.02
CA LEU A 475 -5.09 1.78 -6.11
C LEU A 475 -6.14 2.60 -6.82
N THR A 476 -7.28 2.01 -7.12
CA THR A 476 -8.46 2.72 -7.58
C THR A 476 -8.99 3.49 -6.38
N SER A 477 -8.99 4.82 -6.47
CA SER A 477 -9.80 5.66 -5.59
C SER A 477 -11.15 4.98 -5.47
N THR A 478 -11.49 4.42 -4.29
CA THR A 478 -12.86 4.03 -4.01
C THR A 478 -13.59 5.36 -4.00
N THR A 479 -14.00 5.72 -5.20
CA THR A 479 -14.44 7.05 -5.56
C THR A 479 -15.63 7.31 -4.66
N ARG A 480 -15.63 8.50 -4.10
CA ARG A 480 -16.80 9.10 -3.47
C ARG A 480 -18.10 8.88 -4.27
N SER A 481 -18.03 8.63 -5.58
CA SER A 481 -19.08 8.09 -6.47
C SER A 481 -19.95 7.00 -5.83
N SER A 482 -19.39 5.96 -5.20
CA SER A 482 -20.19 4.86 -4.64
C SER A 482 -20.91 5.24 -3.35
N SER A 483 -20.38 6.18 -2.56
CA SER A 483 -21.05 6.72 -1.36
C SER A 483 -21.98 7.91 -1.64
N ASP A 484 -21.66 8.75 -2.63
CA ASP A 484 -22.48 9.89 -3.07
C ASP A 484 -23.64 9.42 -3.96
N ALA A 485 -23.53 8.26 -4.64
CA ALA A 485 -24.68 7.58 -5.26
C ALA A 485 -25.72 7.12 -4.22
N LEU A 486 -25.32 6.98 -2.95
CA LEU A 486 -26.19 6.77 -1.79
C LEU A 486 -26.63 8.08 -1.10
N GLN A 487 -25.97 9.22 -1.36
CA GLN A 487 -26.22 10.50 -0.67
C GLN A 487 -26.64 11.68 -1.58
N GLY A 488 -26.76 11.48 -2.89
CA GLY A 488 -27.36 12.43 -3.83
C GLY A 488 -26.62 13.76 -3.99
N ARG A 489 -25.27 13.78 -3.89
CA ARG A 489 -24.48 15.01 -4.10
C ARG A 489 -23.34 14.76 -5.09
N TYR A 490 -23.36 15.44 -6.23
CA TYR A 490 -22.42 15.22 -7.33
C TYR A 490 -21.22 16.19 -7.28
N ALA A 491 -20.02 15.65 -7.49
CA ALA A 491 -18.84 16.37 -7.98
C ALA A 491 -18.27 15.62 -9.20
N ALA A 492 -17.78 16.36 -10.20
CA ALA A 492 -17.39 15.85 -11.52
C ALA A 492 -16.21 14.85 -11.48
N PRO A 493 -16.19 13.81 -12.35
CA PRO A 493 -15.08 12.86 -12.43
C PRO A 493 -13.90 13.45 -13.22
N GLU A 494 -12.69 13.43 -12.64
CA GLU A 494 -11.44 13.66 -13.38
C GLU A 494 -11.15 12.47 -14.31
N LEU A 495 -10.93 12.76 -15.59
CA LEU A 495 -10.66 11.80 -16.65
C LEU A 495 -9.19 11.33 -16.55
N GLU A 496 -8.91 10.21 -15.87
CA GLU A 496 -7.58 9.60 -15.89
C GLU A 496 -7.39 8.79 -17.20
N VAL A 497 -6.78 9.43 -18.20
CA VAL A 497 -6.31 8.77 -19.43
C VAL A 497 -5.10 7.89 -19.11
N ALA A 498 -5.15 6.61 -19.50
CA ALA A 498 -4.01 5.69 -19.35
C ALA A 498 -2.87 6.10 -20.30
N ARG A 499 -1.77 6.64 -19.77
CA ARG A 499 -0.54 6.89 -20.53
C ARG A 499 0.28 5.61 -20.64
N CYS A 500 0.68 5.24 -21.86
CA CYS A 500 1.53 4.09 -22.14
C CYS A 500 2.99 4.41 -21.75
N CYS A 501 3.64 3.53 -20.97
CA CYS A 501 5.04 3.69 -20.55
C CYS A 501 6.10 3.39 -21.62
N PHE A 502 5.71 3.07 -22.86
CA PHE A 502 6.62 2.52 -23.87
C PHE A 502 6.63 3.20 -25.25
N CYS A 503 6.06 4.39 -25.39
CA CYS A 503 6.15 5.14 -26.65
C CYS A 503 7.03 6.38 -26.49
N PHE A 504 8.27 6.29 -27.00
CA PHE A 504 9.06 7.46 -27.37
C PHE A 504 8.55 7.94 -28.74
N GLY A 505 7.88 9.10 -28.77
CA GLY A 505 7.40 9.76 -29.99
C GLY A 505 7.23 11.26 -29.72
N PRO A 506 7.49 12.12 -30.72
CA PRO A 506 7.97 13.49 -30.52
C PRO A 506 6.89 14.41 -29.95
N ASP A 507 7.35 15.32 -29.09
CA ASP A 507 6.56 16.29 -28.35
C ASP A 507 5.64 17.10 -29.28
N GLY A 508 4.33 16.93 -29.08
CA GLY A 508 3.33 17.87 -29.60
C GLY A 508 3.30 19.08 -28.67
N GLU A 509 3.56 20.25 -29.27
CA GLU A 509 3.56 21.57 -28.66
C GLU A 509 2.25 21.88 -27.94
N ASP A 510 2.28 21.91 -26.61
CA ASP A 510 1.40 22.76 -25.83
C ASP A 510 2.24 23.93 -25.31
N THR A 511 1.87 25.12 -25.75
CA THR A 511 2.54 26.39 -25.50
C THR A 511 2.37 26.79 -24.03
N GLU A 512 3.37 26.50 -23.18
CA GLU A 512 3.53 27.17 -21.89
C GLU A 512 4.95 27.76 -21.79
N GLU A 513 5.00 29.05 -21.48
CA GLU A 513 6.20 29.88 -21.34
C GLU A 513 7.26 29.27 -20.39
N PRO A 514 8.56 29.53 -20.61
CA PRO A 514 9.63 28.98 -19.78
C PRO A 514 9.72 29.72 -18.44
N GLN A 515 8.89 29.33 -17.47
CA GLN A 515 9.07 29.74 -16.07
C GLN A 515 9.87 28.70 -15.29
N ASN A 516 11.00 29.16 -14.75
CA ASN A 516 11.88 28.47 -13.80
C ASN A 516 11.13 27.50 -12.87
N VAL A 517 11.35 26.20 -13.10
CA VAL A 517 10.74 25.10 -12.33
C VAL A 517 11.23 25.15 -10.88
N LYS A 518 10.43 25.77 -10.02
CA LYS A 518 10.47 25.59 -8.56
C LYS A 518 10.02 24.16 -8.27
N GLU A 519 10.91 23.30 -7.77
CA GLU A 519 10.53 21.97 -7.27
C GLU A 519 9.61 22.12 -6.06
N GLY A 520 8.31 21.96 -6.27
CA GLY A 520 7.32 21.85 -5.19
C GLY A 520 7.44 20.55 -4.39
N PRO A 521 6.79 20.44 -3.22
CA PRO A 521 6.84 19.25 -2.37
C PRO A 521 6.44 17.98 -3.14
N ARG A 522 7.26 16.91 -3.01
CA ARG A 522 7.06 15.62 -3.72
C ARG A 522 5.82 14.85 -3.26
N VAL A 523 5.25 15.22 -2.10
CA VAL A 523 3.97 14.69 -1.60
C VAL A 523 2.85 15.68 -1.89
N ILE A 524 1.87 15.25 -2.68
CA ILE A 524 0.68 16.03 -2.97
C ILE A 524 -0.36 15.73 -1.90
N TYR A 525 -0.68 16.74 -1.09
CA TYR A 525 -1.73 16.69 -0.07
C TYR A 525 -3.10 16.93 -0.71
N ASP A 526 -3.64 15.89 -1.32
CA ASP A 526 -4.88 15.90 -2.10
C ASP A 526 -6.16 15.96 -1.26
N GLU A 527 -6.07 15.72 0.06
CA GLU A 527 -7.23 15.65 0.95
C GLU A 527 -7.45 16.90 1.84
N LYS A 528 -6.80 18.02 1.52
CA LYS A 528 -6.86 19.27 2.33
C LYS A 528 -8.26 19.92 2.35
N ARG A 529 -9.01 19.79 1.25
CA ARG A 529 -10.36 20.37 1.09
C ARG A 529 -11.49 19.38 1.40
N GLY A 530 -11.22 18.09 1.28
CA GLY A 530 -12.13 17.00 1.61
C GLY A 530 -11.46 15.64 1.39
N THR A 531 -11.92 14.59 2.04
CA THR A 531 -11.38 13.23 1.82
C THR A 531 -11.76 12.71 0.42
N VAL A 532 -10.84 11.99 -0.22
CA VAL A 532 -11.04 11.42 -1.57
C VAL A 532 -11.90 10.15 -1.51
N TYR A 533 -11.84 9.45 -0.38
CA TYR A 533 -12.61 8.24 -0.08
C TYR A 533 -13.12 8.28 1.37
N SER A 534 -14.11 7.44 1.68
CA SER A 534 -14.58 7.27 3.06
C SER A 534 -13.60 6.39 3.83
N TYR A 535 -12.89 6.97 4.80
CA TYR A 535 -11.91 6.24 5.63
C TYR A 535 -12.54 5.09 6.41
N SER A 536 -13.75 5.28 6.95
CA SER A 536 -14.46 4.24 7.70
C SER A 536 -14.87 3.07 6.80
N TYR A 537 -15.40 3.35 5.61
CA TYR A 537 -15.75 2.30 4.66
C TYR A 537 -14.52 1.51 4.21
N PHE A 538 -13.41 2.21 3.95
CA PHE A 538 -12.14 1.59 3.60
C PHE A 538 -11.69 0.56 4.66
N HIS A 539 -11.68 0.95 5.94
CA HIS A 539 -11.32 0.04 7.04
C HIS A 539 -12.35 -1.07 7.25
N PHE A 540 -13.63 -0.80 7.02
CA PHE A 540 -14.68 -1.83 7.07
C PHE A 540 -14.49 -2.92 6.02
N VAL A 541 -14.08 -2.56 4.80
CA VAL A 541 -13.75 -3.53 3.75
C VAL A 541 -12.54 -4.39 4.17
N PHE A 542 -11.50 -3.80 4.76
CA PHE A 542 -10.35 -4.56 5.29
C PHE A 542 -10.72 -5.48 6.47
N PHE A 543 -11.63 -5.04 7.34
CA PHE A 543 -12.19 -5.88 8.39
C PHE A 543 -12.89 -7.11 7.79
N LEU A 544 -13.78 -6.92 6.81
CA LEU A 544 -14.43 -8.03 6.13
C LEU A 544 -13.44 -8.93 5.37
N ALA A 545 -12.42 -8.34 4.74
CA ALA A 545 -11.35 -9.06 4.06
C ALA A 545 -10.56 -9.96 5.03
N SER A 546 -10.31 -9.50 6.26
CA SER A 546 -9.61 -10.29 7.28
C SER A 546 -10.40 -11.53 7.70
N LEU A 547 -11.73 -11.39 7.82
CA LEU A 547 -12.64 -12.51 8.08
C LEU A 547 -12.66 -13.50 6.91
N TYR A 548 -12.67 -12.99 5.67
CA TYR A 548 -12.58 -13.83 4.48
C TYR A 548 -11.26 -14.60 4.39
N VAL A 549 -10.12 -13.95 4.66
CA VAL A 549 -8.79 -14.62 4.70
C VAL A 549 -8.81 -15.73 5.73
N MET A 550 -9.32 -15.47 6.92
CA MET A 550 -9.41 -16.48 7.98
C MET A 550 -10.13 -17.73 7.51
N MET A 551 -11.32 -17.58 6.91
CA MET A 551 -12.11 -18.71 6.42
C MET A 551 -11.44 -19.43 5.25
N THR A 552 -10.80 -18.68 4.36
CA THR A 552 -10.16 -19.23 3.16
C THR A 552 -8.89 -20.01 3.49
N VAL A 553 -8.00 -19.46 4.32
CA VAL A 553 -6.74 -20.11 4.72
C VAL A 553 -7.00 -21.35 5.57
N THR A 554 -8.14 -21.39 6.28
CA THR A 554 -8.54 -22.52 7.12
C THR A 554 -9.48 -23.48 6.41
N ASN A 555 -9.61 -23.37 5.08
CA ASN A 555 -10.43 -24.24 4.24
C ASN A 555 -11.91 -24.37 4.69
N TRP A 556 -12.46 -23.35 5.35
CA TRP A 556 -13.85 -23.35 5.85
C TRP A 556 -14.19 -24.49 6.84
N PHE A 557 -13.18 -25.01 7.54
CA PHE A 557 -13.25 -26.18 8.42
C PHE A 557 -14.33 -26.12 9.54
N HIS A 558 -14.99 -27.26 9.80
CA HIS A 558 -15.96 -27.47 10.90
C HIS A 558 -15.40 -28.33 12.04
N TYR A 559 -15.42 -27.82 13.27
CA TYR A 559 -14.87 -28.50 14.46
C TYR A 559 -15.76 -29.60 15.06
N GLU A 560 -17.07 -29.62 14.79
CA GLU A 560 -18.02 -30.53 15.46
C GLU A 560 -18.08 -31.95 14.88
N SER A 561 -17.66 -32.15 13.64
CA SER A 561 -17.75 -33.46 12.98
C SER A 561 -16.47 -34.29 13.07
N ALA A 562 -15.38 -33.75 13.64
CA ALA A 562 -14.02 -34.35 13.63
C ALA A 562 -13.54 -34.84 12.23
N SER A 563 -14.29 -34.51 11.17
CA SER A 563 -13.95 -34.76 9.79
C SER A 563 -13.22 -33.53 9.29
N ILE A 564 -12.00 -33.70 8.80
CA ILE A 564 -11.34 -32.61 8.10
C ILE A 564 -12.14 -32.32 6.83
N GLU A 565 -12.90 -31.22 6.87
CA GLU A 565 -13.35 -30.57 5.66
C GLU A 565 -12.12 -29.90 5.04
N THR A 566 -11.47 -30.59 4.11
CA THR A 566 -10.52 -29.95 3.21
C THR A 566 -11.32 -29.25 2.12
N PHE A 567 -10.76 -28.21 1.51
CA PHE A 567 -11.39 -27.44 0.44
C PHE A 567 -11.82 -28.30 -0.78
N PHE A 568 -11.28 -29.52 -0.84
CA PHE A 568 -11.49 -30.52 -1.90
C PHE A 568 -12.06 -31.86 -1.38
N SER A 569 -12.24 -32.07 -0.08
CA SER A 569 -13.11 -33.15 0.41
C SER A 569 -14.55 -32.65 0.39
N GLY A 570 -15.14 -32.69 -0.80
CA GLY A 570 -16.57 -32.81 -1.04
C GLY A 570 -17.56 -32.29 0.01
N SER A 571 -17.67 -30.97 0.18
CA SER A 571 -18.75 -30.39 0.98
C SER A 571 -19.74 -29.69 0.06
N TRP A 572 -21.00 -30.14 0.12
CA TRP A 572 -22.10 -29.52 -0.63
C TRP A 572 -22.23 -28.02 -0.32
N SER A 573 -21.90 -27.60 0.89
CA SER A 573 -21.94 -26.19 1.29
C SER A 573 -20.97 -25.32 0.48
N ILE A 574 -19.72 -25.76 0.34
CA ILE A 574 -18.67 -25.02 -0.40
C ILE A 574 -19.02 -24.98 -1.89
N PHE A 575 -19.47 -26.11 -2.44
CA PHE A 575 -19.96 -26.21 -3.81
C PHE A 575 -21.04 -25.16 -4.10
N TRP A 576 -22.09 -25.11 -3.28
CA TRP A 576 -23.21 -24.19 -3.49
C TRP A 576 -22.84 -22.72 -3.28
N ILE A 577 -21.94 -22.41 -2.34
CA ILE A 577 -21.45 -21.02 -2.16
C ILE A 577 -20.73 -20.53 -3.42
N LYS A 578 -19.86 -21.36 -4.01
CA LYS A 578 -19.13 -21.00 -5.25
C LYS A 578 -20.07 -20.88 -6.45
N MET A 579 -21.04 -21.80 -6.57
CA MET A 579 -22.05 -21.75 -7.64
C MET A 579 -22.96 -20.53 -7.51
N ALA A 580 -23.45 -20.23 -6.31
CA ALA A 580 -24.25 -19.03 -6.05
C ALA A 580 -23.45 -17.76 -6.34
N SER A 581 -22.17 -17.71 -5.98
CA SER A 581 -21.28 -16.58 -6.28
C SER A 581 -21.14 -16.33 -7.78
N CYS A 582 -21.07 -17.38 -8.58
CA CYS A 582 -21.10 -17.29 -10.05
C CYS A 582 -22.38 -16.61 -10.54
N TRP A 583 -23.56 -17.04 -10.07
CA TRP A 583 -24.83 -16.45 -10.48
C TRP A 583 -25.00 -15.01 -9.99
N VAL A 584 -24.60 -14.71 -8.76
CA VAL A 584 -24.58 -13.35 -8.22
C VAL A 584 -23.68 -12.46 -9.06
N CYS A 585 -22.50 -12.92 -9.47
CA CYS A 585 -21.58 -12.18 -10.34
C CYS A 585 -22.25 -11.81 -11.68
N VAL A 586 -22.88 -12.80 -12.33
CA VAL A 586 -23.62 -12.61 -13.59
C VAL A 586 -24.78 -11.62 -13.40
N LEU A 587 -25.56 -11.77 -12.34
CA LEU A 587 -26.70 -10.90 -12.03
C LEU A 587 -26.25 -9.46 -11.76
N LEU A 588 -25.18 -9.28 -10.97
CA LEU A 588 -24.61 -7.96 -10.70
C LEU A 588 -24.12 -7.30 -12.00
N TYR A 589 -23.38 -8.03 -12.83
CA TYR A 589 -22.92 -7.52 -14.12
C TYR A 589 -24.09 -7.16 -15.04
N LEU A 590 -25.07 -8.06 -15.20
CA LEU A 590 -26.25 -7.81 -16.01
C LEU A 590 -27.03 -6.60 -15.51
N TRP A 591 -27.21 -6.46 -14.19
CA TRP A 591 -27.85 -5.31 -13.59
C TRP A 591 -27.11 -4.01 -13.88
N THR A 592 -25.77 -4.00 -13.87
CA THR A 592 -25.01 -2.78 -14.22
C THR A 592 -25.20 -2.32 -15.67
N LEU A 593 -25.50 -3.23 -16.59
CA LEU A 593 -25.80 -2.91 -17.99
C LEU A 593 -27.27 -2.47 -18.18
N VAL A 594 -28.20 -3.11 -17.46
CA VAL A 594 -29.65 -2.93 -17.66
C VAL A 594 -30.23 -1.80 -16.79
N ALA A 595 -29.69 -1.55 -15.60
CA ALA A 595 -30.22 -0.54 -14.67
C ALA A 595 -30.37 0.87 -15.29
N PRO A 596 -29.43 1.38 -16.12
CA PRO A 596 -29.59 2.67 -16.79
C PRO A 596 -30.75 2.72 -17.80
N LEU A 597 -31.20 1.56 -18.29
CA LEU A 597 -32.34 1.43 -19.20
C LEU A 597 -33.66 1.41 -18.42
N CYS A 598 -33.72 0.68 -17.30
CA CYS A 598 -34.92 0.57 -16.48
C CYS A 598 -35.19 1.80 -15.60
N CYS A 599 -34.17 2.58 -15.26
CA CYS A 599 -34.27 3.74 -14.36
C CYS A 599 -33.60 4.99 -14.97
N PRO A 600 -34.17 5.59 -16.03
CA PRO A 600 -33.52 6.67 -16.79
C PRO A 600 -33.30 7.96 -15.99
N SER A 601 -34.06 8.18 -14.91
CA SER A 601 -33.94 9.36 -14.02
C SER A 601 -32.82 9.25 -12.99
N ARG A 602 -32.22 8.06 -12.80
CA ARG A 602 -31.12 7.83 -11.86
C ARG A 602 -29.81 7.79 -12.64
N GLN A 603 -28.93 8.79 -12.44
CA GLN A 603 -27.61 8.76 -13.07
C GLN A 603 -26.73 7.70 -12.38
N PHE A 604 -26.56 6.55 -13.03
CA PHE A 604 -25.62 5.51 -12.61
C PHE A 604 -24.21 5.91 -13.08
N SER A 605 -23.35 6.37 -12.17
CA SER A 605 -21.93 6.52 -12.43
C SER A 605 -21.22 5.19 -12.15
N VAL A 606 -20.87 4.48 -13.22
CA VAL A 606 -19.91 3.36 -13.19
C VAL A 606 -18.51 3.91 -13.38
#